data_AF-A0A3M2DAP9-F1
#
_entry.id   AF-A0A3M2DAP9-F1
#
_cell.length_a   1.000
_cell.length_b   1.000
_cell.length_c   1.000
_cell.angle_alpha   90.00
_cell.angle_beta   90.00
_cell.angle_gamma   90.00
#
_symmetry.space_group_name_H-M   'P 1'
#
loop_
_entity.id
_entity.type
_entity.pdbx_description
1 polymer ?
#
loop_
_entity_poly.entity_id
_entity_poly.type
_entity_poly.pdbx_seq_one_letter_code
_entity_poly.pdbx_strand_id
1 'polypeptide(L)' 'MLLVEFRAKTVRDAGCKIKRDPLPGNPAHALIYGNHANGGLSSAQAQKIARKSRILMFER' A
#
# COMPACT_ATOMS: atom_id res chain seq x y z
N MET A 1 -3.47 6.24 14.13
CA MET A 1 -2.77 6.23 12.82
C MET A 1 -3.24 4.99 12.08
N LEU A 2 -3.63 5.07 10.80
CA LEU A 2 -4.08 3.90 10.05
C LEU A 2 -2.88 3.26 9.36
N LEU A 3 -2.51 2.05 9.77
CA LEU A 3 -1.52 1.25 9.06
C LEU A 3 -2.26 0.12 8.33
N VAL A 4 -1.88 -0.10 7.08
CA VAL A 4 -2.46 -1.17 6.28
C VAL A 4 -1.39 -2.23 6.08
N GLU A 5 -1.65 -3.44 6.58
CA GLU A 5 -0.79 -4.58 6.33
C GLU A 5 -1.25 -5.26 5.03
N PHE A 6 -0.30 -5.44 4.11
CA PHE A 6 -0.54 -6.13 2.87
C PHE A 6 0.67 -6.99 2.51
N ARG A 7 0.40 -8.12 1.85
CA ARG A 7 1.46 -8.90 1.20
C ARG A 7 1.92 -8.15 -0.04
N ALA A 8 3.23 -8.07 -0.27
CA ALA A 8 3.78 -7.44 -1.47
C ALA A 8 3.20 -8.04 -2.78
N LYS A 9 2.89 -9.34 -2.77
CA LYS A 9 2.22 -10.03 -3.89
C LYS A 9 0.86 -9.40 -4.24
N THR A 10 0.04 -9.05 -3.25
CA THR A 10 -1.27 -8.41 -3.46
C THR A 10 -1.15 -7.13 -4.28
N VAL A 11 -0.14 -6.30 -3.98
CA VAL A 11 0.11 -5.03 -4.66
C VAL A 11 0.61 -5.27 -6.08
N ARG A 12 1.50 -6.26 -6.29
CA ARG A 12 1.99 -6.64 -7.61
C ARG A 12 0.90 -7.24 -8.50
N ASP A 13 0.04 -8.10 -7.94
CA ASP A 13 -1.12 -8.68 -8.64
C ASP A 13 -2.15 -7.60 -9.03
N ALA A 14 -2.20 -6.48 -8.30
CA ALA A 14 -2.99 -5.32 -8.66
C ALA A 14 -2.35 -4.47 -9.79
N GLY A 15 -1.14 -4.82 -10.24
CA GLY A 15 -0.39 -4.08 -11.25
C GLY A 15 0.33 -2.86 -10.70
N CYS A 16 0.52 -2.76 -9.38
CA CYS A 16 1.21 -1.64 -8.73
C CYS A 16 2.67 -1.98 -8.44
N LYS A 17 3.47 -0.94 -8.16
CA LYS A 17 4.87 -1.03 -7.73
C LYS A 17 4.99 -0.69 -6.25
N ILE A 18 6.02 -1.20 -5.60
CA ILE A 18 6.33 -0.92 -4.19
C ILE A 18 7.73 -0.31 -4.12
N LYS A 19 7.89 0.78 -3.37
CA LYS A 19 9.19 1.35 -3.00
C LYS A 19 9.34 1.30 -1.49
N ARG A 20 10.48 0.80 -1.01
CA ARG A 20 10.82 0.87 0.41
C ARG A 20 11.07 2.32 0.80
N ASP A 21 10.46 2.77 1.88
CA ASP A 21 10.51 4.16 2.33
C ASP A 21 10.48 4.20 3.86
N PRO A 22 11.52 3.72 4.56
CA PRO A 22 11.46 3.53 6.01
C PRO A 22 11.29 4.86 6.73
N LEU A 23 10.40 4.91 7.73
CA LEU A 23 10.17 6.08 8.57
C LEU A 23 10.73 5.86 9.99
N PRO A 24 11.09 6.92 10.74
CA PRO A 24 11.38 6.80 12.17
C PRO A 24 10.22 6.13 12.92
N GLY A 25 10.52 5.04 13.66
CA GLY A 25 9.51 4.25 14.36
C GLY A 25 8.71 3.26 13.48
N ASN A 26 8.92 3.24 12.16
CA ASN A 26 8.35 2.24 11.26
C ASN A 26 9.32 1.84 10.13
N PRO A 27 10.28 0.94 10.41
CA PRO A 27 11.26 0.45 9.42
C PRO A 27 10.64 -0.32 8.25
N ALA A 28 9.40 -0.80 8.41
CA ALA A 28 8.66 -1.55 7.42
C ALA A 28 7.84 -0.65 6.47
N HIS A 29 7.86 0.68 6.67
CA HIS A 29 7.13 1.59 5.82
C HIS A 29 7.56 1.49 4.34
N ALA A 30 6.57 1.55 3.47
CA ALA A 30 6.74 1.43 2.03
C ALA A 30 5.63 2.20 1.31
N LEU A 31 5.97 2.76 0.16
CA LEU A 31 5.07 3.48 -0.72
C LEU A 31 4.58 2.57 -1.85
N ILE A 32 3.31 2.70 -2.21
CA ILE A 32 2.70 2.02 -3.35
C ILE A 32 2.50 3.03 -4.48
N TYR A 33 2.92 2.66 -5.69
CA TYR A 33 2.73 3.46 -6.90
C TYR A 33 1.83 2.71 -7.87
N GLY A 34 0.80 3.39 -8.38
CA GLY A 34 -0.06 2.91 -9.44
C GLY A 34 0.38 3.36 -10.82
N ASN A 35 -0.54 3.25 -11.78
CA ASN A 35 -0.23 3.45 -13.20
C ASN A 35 -0.49 4.87 -13.71
N HIS A 36 -1.02 5.77 -12.87
CA HIS A 36 -1.23 7.16 -13.27
C HIS A 36 0.11 7.87 -13.49
N ALA A 37 0.11 8.92 -14.31
CA ALA A 37 1.32 9.71 -14.63
C ALA A 37 2.02 10.28 -13.38
N ASN A 38 1.26 10.55 -12.31
CA ASN A 38 1.77 11.02 -11.02
C ASN A 38 2.12 9.87 -10.03
N GLY A 39 2.06 8.62 -10.47
CA GLY A 39 2.25 7.43 -9.62
C GLY A 39 1.04 7.10 -8.73
N GLY A 40 -0.09 7.80 -8.89
CA GLY A 40 -1.33 7.51 -8.19
C GLY A 40 -1.94 6.15 -8.56
N LEU A 41 -2.70 5.57 -7.63
CA LEU A 41 -3.47 4.36 -7.87
C LEU A 41 -4.75 4.71 -8.62
N SER A 42 -5.11 3.88 -9.61
CA SER A 42 -6.47 3.94 -10.17
C SER A 42 -7.49 3.38 -9.16
N SER A 43 -8.76 3.75 -9.31
CA SER A 43 -9.84 3.22 -8.46
C SER A 43 -9.89 1.69 -8.46
N ALA A 44 -9.63 1.06 -9.60
CA ALA A 44 -9.56 -0.40 -9.72
C ALA A 44 -8.35 -0.98 -8.96
N GLN A 45 -7.19 -0.34 -9.01
CA GLN A 45 -6.00 -0.74 -8.25
C GLN A 45 -6.24 -0.62 -6.74
N ALA A 46 -6.80 0.51 -6.30
CA ALA A 46 -7.12 0.76 -4.89
C ALA A 46 -8.10 -0.28 -4.34
N GLN A 47 -9.18 -0.59 -5.09
CA GLN A 47 -10.15 -1.60 -4.68
C GLN A 47 -9.55 -3.02 -4.60
N LYS A 48 -8.71 -3.41 -5.57
CA LYS A 48 -8.05 -4.74 -5.54
C LYS A 48 -7.14 -4.90 -4.33
N ILE A 49 -6.41 -3.85 -3.96
CA ILE A 49 -5.55 -3.84 -2.78
C ILE A 49 -6.42 -3.87 -1.52
N ALA A 50 -7.40 -2.98 -1.40
CA ALA A 50 -8.26 -2.88 -0.22
C ALA A 50 -8.97 -4.20 0.13
N ARG A 51 -9.50 -4.92 -0.87
CA ARG A 51 -10.17 -6.23 -0.67
C ARG A 51 -9.27 -7.32 -0.07
N LYS A 52 -7.95 -7.19 -0.22
CA LYS A 52 -6.95 -8.19 0.19
C LYS A 52 -6.03 -7.70 1.30
N SER A 53 -6.19 -6.45 1.74
CA SER A 53 -5.40 -5.85 2.80
C SER A 53 -6.06 -6.05 4.16
N ARG A 54 -5.25 -6.20 5.21
CA ARG A 54 -5.70 -6.14 6.60
C ARG A 54 -5.49 -4.72 7.11
N ILE A 55 -6.57 -4.12 7.60
CA ILE A 55 -6.50 -2.80 8.24
C ILE A 55 -6.07 -3.01 9.70
N LEU A 56 -4.95 -2.40 10.09
CA LEU A 56 -4.49 -2.34 11.47
C LEU A 56 -4.74 -0.93 12.00
N MET A 57 -5.74 -0.79 12.88
CA MET A 57 -5.97 0.44 13.62
C MET A 57 -5.14 0.44 14.89
N PHE A 58 -4.31 1.47 15.04
CA PHE A 58 -3.68 1.81 16.32
C PHE A 58 -4.42 3.02 16.90
N GLU A 59 -5.12 2.79 18.00
CA GLU A 59 -5.56 3.85 18.91
C GLU A 59 -4.33 4.52 19.52
N ARG A 60 -4.42 5.83 19.74
CA ARG A 60 -3.33 6.61 20.34
C ARG A 60 -3.27 6.35 21.84
#